data_AF-A0ABD5JSM0-F1
#
_entry.id   AF-A0ABD5JSM0-F1
#
_cell.length_a   1.000
_cell.length_b   1.000
_cell.length_c   1.000
_cell.angle_alpha   90.00
_cell.angle_beta   90.00
_cell.angle_gamma   90.00
#
_symmetry.space_group_name_H-M   'P 1'
#
loop_
_entity.id
_entity.type
_entity.pdbx_description
1 polymer ?
#
loop_
_entity_poly.entity_id
_entity_poly.type
_entity_poly.pdbx_seq_one_letter_code
_entity_poly.pdbx_strand_id
1 'polypeptide(L)'
;MAVSRKDQARALNAEEKELVEKTQHPHLQEVSDEELTQLAKLIRERRKKARDQANQRRREMRGKSAARGATASKADEGSHLKVAVLATAVARINGEVERREQMAAASDLIANAQKALAAKLASEKAAKTFNTRHAHFGMRNVPNEKYSTFTRLADRGRNRKTASVKQAKKDAR
;
A
#
# COMPACT_ATOMS: atom_id res chain seq x y z
N MET A 1 -7.67 8.65 -12.05
CA MET A 1 -8.13 10.03 -12.31
C MET A 1 -8.35 10.72 -10.98
N ALA A 2 -7.84 11.93 -10.80
CA ALA A 2 -8.15 12.75 -9.63
C ALA A 2 -9.50 13.45 -9.86
N VAL A 3 -10.48 13.20 -8.99
CA VAL A 3 -11.77 13.90 -9.01
C VAL A 3 -11.62 15.14 -8.13
N SER A 4 -11.98 16.33 -8.63
CA SER A 4 -11.87 17.55 -7.84
C SER A 4 -12.79 17.50 -6.61
N ARG A 5 -12.46 18.22 -5.52
CA ARG A 5 -13.33 18.30 -4.32
C ARG A 5 -14.72 18.86 -4.66
N LYS A 6 -14.79 19.79 -5.61
CA LYS A 6 -16.05 20.38 -6.10
C LYS A 6 -16.93 19.31 -6.77
N ASP A 7 -16.33 18.47 -7.61
CA ASP A 7 -17.06 17.39 -8.29
C ASP A 7 -17.49 16.28 -7.32
N GLN A 8 -16.66 15.97 -6.33
CA GLN A 8 -17.02 15.07 -5.23
C GLN A 8 -18.24 15.59 -4.46
N ALA A 9 -18.23 16.88 -4.11
CA ALA A 9 -19.34 17.53 -3.42
C ALA A 9 -20.64 17.56 -4.23
N ARG A 10 -20.55 17.57 -5.57
CA ARG A 10 -21.71 17.52 -6.47
C ARG A 10 -22.30 16.11 -6.60
N ALA A 11 -21.46 15.07 -6.60
CA ALA A 11 -21.92 13.70 -6.83
C ALA A 11 -22.40 12.96 -5.58
N LEU A 12 -21.90 13.32 -4.40
CA LEU A 12 -22.18 12.62 -3.15
C LEU A 12 -23.36 13.23 -2.38
N ASN A 13 -24.11 12.38 -1.69
CA ASN A 13 -25.09 12.81 -0.68
C ASN A 13 -24.38 13.20 0.63
N ALA A 14 -25.07 13.90 1.55
CA ALA A 14 -24.48 14.34 2.83
C ALA A 14 -23.80 13.19 3.62
N GLU A 15 -24.52 12.10 3.86
CA GLU A 15 -23.96 10.90 4.52
C GLU A 15 -22.73 10.33 3.81
N GLU A 16 -22.74 10.34 2.47
CA GLU A 16 -21.65 9.77 1.69
C GLU A 16 -20.42 10.70 1.67
N LYS A 17 -20.63 12.01 1.78
CA LYS A 17 -19.54 12.98 1.95
C LYS A 17 -18.81 12.75 3.25
N GLU A 18 -19.55 12.64 4.36
CA GLU A 18 -18.97 12.36 5.68
C GLU A 18 -18.15 11.07 5.68
N LEU A 19 -18.67 10.00 5.06
CA LEU A 19 -17.94 8.74 4.92
C LEU A 19 -16.66 8.89 4.10
N VAL A 20 -16.71 9.62 2.98
CA VAL A 20 -15.55 9.84 2.12
C VAL A 20 -14.52 10.74 2.79
N GLU A 21 -14.94 11.73 3.57
CA GLU A 21 -14.06 12.59 4.37
C GLU A 21 -13.29 11.77 5.42
N LYS A 22 -13.92 10.81 6.08
CA LYS A 22 -13.24 9.86 6.99
C LYS A 22 -12.16 9.02 6.29
N THR A 23 -12.29 8.77 5.00
CA THR A 23 -11.25 8.05 4.21
C THR A 23 -10.09 8.91 3.76
N GLN A 24 -10.12 10.22 4.02
CA GLN A 24 -9.07 11.13 3.60
C GLN A 24 -8.02 11.27 4.71
N HIS A 25 -6.75 11.36 4.33
CA HIS A 25 -5.69 11.75 5.27
C HIS A 25 -5.92 13.21 5.71
N PRO A 26 -5.71 13.55 7.00
CA PRO A 26 -5.10 12.73 8.06
C PRO A 26 -6.06 11.76 8.79
N HIS A 27 -7.37 12.00 8.74
CA HIS A 27 -8.37 11.25 9.53
C HIS A 27 -8.26 9.73 9.40
N LEU A 28 -8.00 9.20 8.19
CA LEU A 28 -7.84 7.77 7.96
C LEU A 28 -6.76 7.10 8.84
N GLN A 29 -5.75 7.84 9.28
CA GLN A 29 -4.70 7.32 10.15
C GLN A 29 -5.13 7.22 11.63
N GLU A 30 -6.09 8.04 12.04
CA GLU A 30 -6.59 8.10 13.42
C GLU A 30 -7.66 7.03 13.70
N VAL A 31 -8.23 6.43 12.65
CA VAL A 31 -9.27 5.41 12.74
C VAL A 31 -8.71 4.08 13.27
N SER A 32 -9.40 3.46 14.23
CA SER A 32 -9.03 2.14 14.76
C SER A 32 -9.20 1.02 13.71
N ASP A 33 -8.57 -0.15 13.91
CA ASP A 33 -8.71 -1.28 12.96
C ASP A 33 -10.16 -1.76 12.83
N GLU A 34 -10.90 -1.82 13.93
CA GLU A 34 -12.33 -2.21 13.91
C GLU A 34 -13.16 -1.23 13.09
N GLU A 35 -13.01 0.07 13.34
CA GLU A 35 -13.70 1.11 12.59
C GLU A 35 -13.30 1.13 11.12
N LEU A 36 -12.03 0.81 10.80
CA LEU A 36 -11.54 0.70 9.42
C LEU A 36 -12.29 -0.40 8.67
N THR A 37 -12.50 -1.57 9.29
CA THR A 37 -13.25 -2.68 8.68
C THR A 37 -14.72 -2.33 8.49
N GLN A 38 -15.35 -1.66 9.45
CA GLN A 38 -16.73 -1.21 9.35
C GLN A 38 -16.88 -0.15 8.25
N LEU A 39 -15.98 0.83 8.20
CA LEU A 39 -15.92 1.86 7.17
C LEU A 39 -15.75 1.26 5.77
N ALA A 40 -14.86 0.26 5.65
CA ALA A 40 -14.67 -0.49 4.40
C ALA A 40 -15.96 -1.17 3.94
N LYS A 41 -16.69 -1.82 4.85
CA LYS A 41 -17.96 -2.49 4.56
C LYS A 41 -19.01 -1.49 4.06
N LEU A 42 -19.21 -0.40 4.81
CA LEU A 42 -20.20 0.64 4.46
C LEU A 42 -19.92 1.25 3.08
N ILE A 43 -18.66 1.61 2.79
CA ILE A 43 -18.31 2.22 1.51
C ILE A 43 -18.44 1.21 0.36
N ARG A 44 -18.09 -0.07 0.57
CA ARG A 44 -18.28 -1.11 -0.45
C ARG A 44 -19.77 -1.31 -0.76
N GLU A 45 -20.63 -1.32 0.24
CA GLU A 45 -22.08 -1.41 0.05
C GLU A 45 -22.65 -0.20 -0.70
N ARG A 46 -22.27 1.02 -0.30
CA ARG A 46 -22.69 2.26 -0.99
C ARG A 46 -22.18 2.29 -2.43
N ARG A 47 -20.94 1.87 -2.68
CA ARG A 47 -20.37 1.74 -4.03
C ARG A 47 -21.12 0.72 -4.87
N LYS A 48 -21.47 -0.44 -4.30
CA LYS A 48 -22.26 -1.48 -4.98
C LYS A 48 -23.61 -0.91 -5.41
N LYS A 49 -24.34 -0.29 -4.47
CA LYS A 49 -25.63 0.36 -4.75
C LYS A 49 -25.52 1.43 -5.85
N ALA A 50 -24.50 2.29 -5.78
CA ALA A 50 -24.26 3.33 -6.80
C ALA A 50 -23.95 2.72 -8.17
N ARG A 51 -23.17 1.63 -8.22
CA ARG A 51 -22.84 0.92 -9.45
C ARG A 51 -24.07 0.28 -10.08
N ASP A 52 -24.91 -0.35 -9.27
CA ASP A 52 -26.14 -0.99 -9.76
C ASP A 52 -27.09 0.06 -10.35
N GLN A 53 -27.21 1.22 -9.70
CA GLN A 53 -27.98 2.36 -10.22
C GLN A 53 -27.39 2.93 -11.52
N ALA A 54 -26.07 3.10 -11.61
CA ALA A 54 -25.41 3.57 -12.82
C ALA A 54 -25.61 2.59 -13.99
N ASN A 55 -25.48 1.29 -13.73
CA ASN A 55 -25.71 0.24 -14.72
C ASN A 55 -27.18 0.20 -15.17
N GLN A 56 -28.12 0.35 -14.25
CA GLN A 56 -29.54 0.43 -14.57
C GLN A 56 -29.85 1.63 -15.47
N ARG A 57 -29.40 2.84 -15.11
CA ARG A 57 -29.57 4.05 -15.96
C ARG A 57 -28.99 3.87 -17.35
N ARG A 58 -27.81 3.24 -17.45
CA ARG A 58 -27.18 2.91 -18.73
C ARG A 58 -28.01 1.93 -19.57
N ARG A 59 -28.68 0.97 -18.94
CA ARG A 59 -29.58 0.04 -19.63
C ARG A 59 -30.87 0.71 -20.09
N GLU A 60 -31.43 1.61 -19.28
CA GLU A 60 -32.62 2.41 -19.61
C GLU A 60 -32.35 3.30 -20.82
N MET A 61 -31.23 4.03 -20.83
CA MET A 61 -30.79 4.85 -21.98
C MET A 61 -30.62 4.03 -23.26
N ARG A 62 -30.26 2.74 -23.13
CA ARG A 62 -30.11 1.81 -24.25
C ARG A 62 -31.42 1.13 -24.66
N GLY A 63 -32.53 1.42 -23.98
CA GLY A 63 -33.81 0.73 -24.19
C GLY A 63 -33.80 -0.74 -23.77
N LYS A 64 -32.80 -1.20 -23.00
CA LYS A 64 -32.62 -2.59 -22.58
C LYS A 64 -33.25 -2.91 -21.22
N SER A 65 -33.85 -1.91 -20.58
CA SER A 65 -34.59 -2.08 -19.33
C SER A 65 -35.70 -1.04 -19.25
N ALA A 66 -36.80 -1.41 -18.58
CA ALA A 66 -37.87 -0.47 -18.27
C ALA A 66 -37.34 0.72 -17.45
N ALA A 67 -37.88 1.91 -17.73
CA ALA A 67 -37.57 3.10 -16.96
C ALA A 67 -38.04 2.91 -15.52
N ARG A 68 -37.15 3.18 -14.55
CA ARG A 68 -37.53 3.14 -13.14
C ARG A 68 -38.45 4.30 -12.74
N GLY A 69 -38.49 5.38 -13.51
CA GLY A 69 -39.41 6.51 -13.36
C GLY A 69 -40.34 6.66 -14.57
N ALA A 70 -41.10 7.76 -14.62
CA ALA A 70 -42.05 8.04 -15.71
C ALA A 70 -41.39 8.09 -17.11
N THR A 71 -40.12 8.49 -17.16
CA THR A 71 -39.32 8.53 -18.40
C THR A 71 -37.94 7.92 -18.18
N ALA A 72 -37.35 7.34 -19.22
CA ALA A 72 -35.98 6.85 -19.18
C ALA A 72 -35.00 7.96 -18.79
N SER A 73 -33.92 7.59 -18.09
CA SER A 73 -32.85 8.52 -17.76
C SER A 73 -32.23 9.12 -19.03
N LYS A 74 -31.92 10.42 -19.02
CA LYS A 74 -31.33 11.14 -20.17
C LYS A 74 -29.79 11.27 -20.10
N ALA A 75 -29.19 11.04 -18.93
CA ALA A 75 -27.75 11.13 -18.70
C ALA A 75 -27.31 10.26 -17.52
N ASP A 76 -26.14 9.61 -17.60
CA ASP A 76 -25.58 8.76 -16.55
C ASP A 76 -24.28 9.28 -15.91
N GLU A 77 -23.73 10.39 -16.41
CA GLU A 77 -22.43 10.96 -16.01
C GLU A 77 -22.27 11.12 -14.49
N GLY A 78 -23.26 11.73 -13.81
CA GLY A 78 -23.23 11.92 -12.36
C GLY A 78 -23.22 10.60 -11.57
N SER A 79 -23.83 9.55 -12.12
CA SER A 79 -23.84 8.21 -11.50
C SER A 79 -22.47 7.57 -11.58
N HIS A 80 -21.79 7.69 -12.72
CA HIS A 80 -20.44 7.20 -12.90
C HIS A 80 -19.44 7.99 -12.06
N LEU A 81 -19.62 9.31 -11.95
CA LEU A 81 -18.79 10.15 -11.09
C LEU A 81 -18.90 9.72 -9.63
N LYS A 82 -20.13 9.51 -9.14
CA LYS A 82 -20.38 8.96 -7.79
C LYS A 82 -19.69 7.61 -7.58
N VAL A 83 -19.79 6.69 -8.54
CA VAL A 83 -19.12 5.38 -8.47
C VAL A 83 -17.60 5.53 -8.44
N ALA A 84 -17.04 6.45 -9.24
CA ALA A 84 -15.60 6.72 -9.28
C ALA A 84 -15.12 7.26 -7.92
N VAL A 85 -15.83 8.22 -7.34
CA VAL A 85 -15.48 8.79 -6.02
C VAL A 85 -15.50 7.71 -4.93
N LEU A 86 -16.58 6.92 -4.84
CA LEU A 86 -16.65 5.82 -3.87
C LEU A 86 -15.59 4.74 -4.13
N ALA A 87 -15.21 4.49 -5.39
CA ALA A 87 -14.12 3.58 -5.71
C ALA A 87 -12.76 4.11 -5.21
N THR A 88 -12.52 5.42 -5.33
CA THR A 88 -11.29 6.03 -4.78
C THR A 88 -11.23 5.94 -3.26
N ALA A 89 -12.37 6.09 -2.57
CA ALA A 89 -12.44 5.90 -1.12
C ALA A 89 -12.10 4.46 -0.70
N VAL A 90 -12.58 3.44 -1.43
CA VAL A 90 -12.18 2.04 -1.21
C VAL A 90 -10.68 1.85 -1.43
N ALA A 91 -10.11 2.45 -2.47
CA ALA A 91 -8.68 2.32 -2.75
C ALA A 91 -7.82 2.91 -1.63
N ARG A 92 -8.22 4.04 -1.03
CA ARG A 92 -7.53 4.64 0.13
C ARG A 92 -7.57 3.72 1.34
N ILE A 93 -8.72 3.13 1.65
CA ILE A 93 -8.85 2.19 2.77
C ILE A 93 -7.97 0.98 2.56
N ASN A 94 -7.98 0.38 1.37
CA ASN A 94 -7.13 -0.76 1.07
C ASN A 94 -5.64 -0.39 1.22
N GLY A 95 -5.24 0.79 0.75
CA GLY A 95 -3.87 1.27 0.93
C GLY A 95 -3.47 1.48 2.40
N GLU A 96 -4.41 1.89 3.26
CA GLU A 96 -4.18 2.00 4.70
C GLU A 96 -4.06 0.62 5.37
N VAL A 97 -4.88 -0.36 4.98
CA VAL A 97 -4.75 -1.76 5.45
C VAL A 97 -3.38 -2.31 5.06
N GLU A 98 -2.99 -2.19 3.80
CA GLU A 98 -1.68 -2.63 3.29
C GLU A 98 -0.53 -1.92 4.03
N ARG A 99 -0.68 -0.62 4.33
CA ARG A 99 0.31 0.14 5.12
C ARG A 99 0.45 -0.44 6.53
N ARG A 100 -0.65 -0.73 7.22
CA ARG A 100 -0.64 -1.31 8.57
C ARG A 100 0.00 -2.71 8.58
N GLU A 101 -0.34 -3.55 7.61
CA GLU A 101 0.24 -4.88 7.44
C GLU A 101 1.76 -4.81 7.17
N GLN A 102 2.21 -3.91 6.30
CA GLN A 102 3.63 -3.71 6.04
C GLN A 102 4.39 -3.22 7.28
N MET A 103 3.81 -2.32 8.07
CA MET A 103 4.42 -1.86 9.32
C MET A 103 4.54 -2.99 10.35
N ALA A 104 3.50 -3.82 10.51
CA ALA A 104 3.52 -4.97 11.41
C ALA A 104 4.57 -6.01 10.96
N ALA A 105 4.59 -6.35 9.66
CA ALA A 105 5.58 -7.26 9.11
C ALA A 105 7.03 -6.74 9.30
N ALA A 106 7.23 -5.42 9.18
CA ALA A 106 8.53 -4.81 9.43
C ALA A 106 8.95 -4.92 10.91
N SER A 107 8.03 -4.71 11.87
CA SER A 107 8.35 -4.89 13.30
C SER A 107 8.69 -6.33 13.64
N ASP A 108 7.98 -7.30 13.07
CA ASP A 108 8.26 -8.72 13.30
C ASP A 108 9.62 -9.13 12.73
N LEU A 109 9.97 -8.62 11.54
CA LEU A 109 11.27 -8.84 10.94
C LEU A 109 12.41 -8.29 11.82
N ILE A 110 12.24 -7.08 12.35
CA ILE A 110 13.20 -6.45 13.26
C ILE A 110 13.36 -7.29 14.54
N ALA A 111 12.25 -7.72 15.16
CA ALA A 111 12.28 -8.54 16.37
C ALA A 111 12.99 -9.89 16.13
N ASN A 112 12.70 -10.54 15.00
CA ASN A 112 13.36 -11.79 14.60
C ASN A 112 14.86 -11.59 14.36
N ALA A 113 15.26 -10.50 13.71
CA ALA A 113 16.66 -10.17 13.47
C ALA A 113 17.41 -9.93 14.80
N GLN A 114 16.80 -9.22 15.75
CA GLN A 114 17.37 -9.01 17.09
C GLN A 114 17.52 -10.32 17.86
N LYS A 115 16.52 -11.21 17.80
CA LYS A 115 16.59 -12.54 18.43
C LYS A 115 17.70 -13.41 17.83
N ALA A 116 17.83 -13.42 16.50
CA ALA A 116 18.90 -14.15 15.81
C ALA A 116 20.28 -13.60 16.17
N LEU A 117 20.43 -12.28 16.23
CA LEU A 117 21.67 -11.62 16.67
C LEU A 117 22.01 -12.01 18.12
N ALA A 118 21.04 -11.95 19.04
CA ALA A 118 21.25 -12.34 20.43
C ALA A 118 21.67 -13.81 20.57
N ALA A 119 21.04 -14.73 19.82
CA ALA A 119 21.41 -16.14 19.80
C ALA A 119 22.83 -16.37 19.27
N LYS A 120 23.22 -15.64 18.21
CA LYS A 120 24.59 -15.69 17.67
C LYS A 120 25.61 -15.22 18.71
N LEU A 121 25.36 -14.08 19.36
CA LEU A 121 26.24 -13.53 20.40
C LEU A 121 26.34 -14.45 21.62
N ALA A 122 25.25 -15.12 22.01
CA ALA A 122 25.25 -16.09 23.09
C ALA A 122 26.10 -17.34 22.76
N SER A 123 26.01 -17.84 21.52
CA SER A 123 26.82 -18.95 21.02
C SER A 123 28.32 -18.60 20.99
N GLU A 124 28.68 -17.41 20.52
CA GLU A 124 30.07 -16.94 20.51
C GLU A 124 30.68 -16.85 21.92
N LYS A 125 29.88 -16.51 22.94
CA LYS A 125 30.35 -16.45 24.34
C LYS A 125 30.64 -17.83 24.96
N ALA A 126 29.96 -18.88 24.52
CA ALA A 126 30.14 -20.23 25.05
C ALA A 126 31.45 -20.89 24.57
N ALA A 127 32.06 -20.40 23.49
CA ALA A 127 33.34 -20.87 23.00
C ALA A 127 34.52 -20.21 23.73
N LYS A 128 34.66 -20.48 25.03
CA LYS A 128 35.91 -20.26 25.78
C LYS A 128 36.37 -21.54 26.45
N THR A 129 36.75 -22.52 25.64
CA THR A 129 37.77 -23.49 26.03
C THR A 129 39.03 -23.17 25.25
N PHE A 130 39.61 -22.01 25.55
CA PHE A 130 40.84 -21.48 24.91
C PHE A 130 42.05 -22.42 25.05
N ASN A 131 41.95 -23.49 25.85
CA ASN A 131 43.04 -24.44 26.03
C ASN A 131 42.56 -25.87 26.32
N THR A 132 41.73 -26.44 25.45
CA THR A 132 41.52 -27.90 25.43
C THR A 132 42.55 -28.58 24.54
N ARG A 133 42.91 -29.83 24.84
CA ARG A 133 43.87 -30.67 24.08
C ARG A 133 43.61 -30.71 22.57
N HIS A 134 42.39 -30.41 22.11
CA HIS A 134 41.98 -30.42 20.70
C HIS A 134 41.64 -29.03 20.12
N ALA A 135 41.93 -27.94 20.83
CA ALA A 135 41.55 -26.57 20.44
C ALA A 135 42.11 -26.12 19.08
N HIS A 136 43.21 -26.72 18.62
CA HIS A 136 43.84 -26.40 17.33
C HIS A 136 43.63 -27.47 16.24
N PHE A 137 42.89 -28.54 16.55
CA PHE A 137 42.66 -29.68 15.64
C PHE A 137 41.30 -29.64 14.93
N GLY A 138 40.49 -28.59 15.15
CA GLY A 138 39.17 -28.39 14.52
C GLY A 138 39.15 -27.35 13.40
N MET A 139 38.05 -27.32 12.64
CA MET A 139 37.80 -26.36 11.56
C MET A 139 37.77 -24.92 12.11
N ARG A 140 38.80 -24.12 11.80
CA ARG A 140 38.86 -22.71 12.20
C ARG A 140 37.85 -21.92 11.38
N ASN A 141 37.06 -21.06 12.04
CA ASN A 141 36.22 -20.08 11.35
C ASN A 141 37.14 -19.02 10.73
N VAL A 142 37.62 -19.27 9.51
CA VAL A 142 38.35 -18.28 8.71
C VAL A 142 37.30 -17.40 8.04
N PRO A 143 37.10 -16.16 8.50
CA PRO A 143 36.18 -15.26 7.82
C PRO A 143 36.67 -15.07 6.37
N ASN A 144 35.77 -15.21 5.40
CA ASN A 144 36.11 -14.93 4.02
C ASN A 144 36.27 -13.41 3.85
N GLU A 145 37.50 -12.89 4.00
CA GLU A 145 37.83 -11.48 3.79
C GLU A 145 37.47 -10.98 2.38
N LYS A 146 37.27 -11.90 1.43
CA LYS A 146 36.72 -11.63 0.10
C LYS A 146 35.21 -11.50 0.17
N TYR A 147 34.68 -10.65 1.04
CA TYR A 147 33.32 -10.15 0.84
C TYR A 147 33.31 -9.35 -0.46
N SER A 148 32.91 -10.10 -1.48
CA SER A 148 32.48 -9.75 -2.82
C SER A 148 31.90 -8.35 -2.89
N THR A 149 32.57 -7.48 -3.65
CA THR A 149 31.85 -6.42 -4.31
C THR A 149 30.82 -7.12 -5.21
N PHE A 150 29.54 -7.13 -4.83
CA PHE A 150 28.45 -7.74 -5.64
C PHE A 150 28.25 -7.06 -7.00
N THR A 151 29.02 -6.00 -7.28
CA THR A 151 29.06 -5.31 -8.55
C THR A 151 30.38 -5.64 -9.25
N ARG A 152 30.32 -5.98 -10.54
CA ARG A 152 31.56 -6.07 -11.32
C ARG A 152 32.19 -4.69 -11.36
N LEU A 153 33.53 -4.61 -11.30
CA LEU A 153 34.24 -3.32 -11.34
C LEU A 153 33.84 -2.45 -12.54
N ALA A 154 33.52 -3.09 -13.68
CA ALA A 154 33.02 -2.43 -14.89
C ALA A 154 31.63 -1.78 -14.70
N ASP A 155 30.76 -2.38 -13.89
CA ASP A 155 29.41 -1.87 -13.64
C ASP A 155 29.41 -0.64 -12.72
N ARG A 156 30.44 -0.48 -11.88
CA ARG A 156 30.57 0.66 -10.96
C ARG A 156 30.64 2.00 -11.70
N GLY A 157 31.43 2.07 -12.78
CA GLY A 157 31.54 3.29 -13.59
C GLY A 157 30.24 3.63 -14.31
N ARG A 158 29.60 2.62 -14.90
CA ARG A 158 28.29 2.74 -15.57
C ARG A 158 27.20 3.20 -14.59
N ASN A 159 27.12 2.60 -13.41
CA ASN A 159 26.14 2.96 -12.38
C ASN A 159 26.35 4.38 -11.86
N ARG A 160 27.61 4.79 -11.64
CA ARG A 160 27.94 6.18 -11.27
C ARG A 160 27.49 7.18 -12.34
N LYS A 161 27.75 6.89 -13.63
CA LYS A 161 27.39 7.81 -14.72
C LYS A 161 25.88 7.90 -14.93
N THR A 162 25.17 6.79 -14.84
CA THR A 162 23.69 6.78 -14.96
C THR A 162 23.02 7.56 -13.83
N ALA A 163 23.51 7.45 -12.60
CA ALA A 163 23.02 8.26 -11.47
C ALA A 163 23.28 9.76 -11.69
N SER A 164 24.50 10.13 -12.11
CA SER A 164 24.86 11.53 -12.43
C SER A 164 23.97 12.13 -13.51
N VAL A 165 23.68 11.40 -14.59
CA VAL A 165 22.79 11.87 -15.67
C VAL A 165 21.35 12.04 -15.17
N LYS A 166 20.84 11.11 -14.36
CA LYS A 166 19.51 11.22 -13.77
C LYS A 166 19.38 12.43 -12.84
N GLN A 167 20.42 12.70 -12.05
CA GLN A 167 20.47 13.87 -11.16
C GLN A 167 20.46 15.17 -11.96
N ALA A 168 21.33 15.31 -12.96
CA ALA A 168 21.35 16.49 -13.83
C ALA A 168 19.99 16.75 -14.51
N LYS A 169 19.28 15.70 -14.93
CA LYS A 169 17.92 15.82 -15.49
C LYS A 169 16.87 16.24 -14.46
N LYS A 170 17.06 15.89 -13.19
CA LYS A 170 16.21 16.34 -12.09
C LYS A 170 16.47 17.79 -11.74
N ASP A 171 17.74 18.22 -11.74
CA ASP A 171 18.14 19.59 -11.40
C ASP A 171 17.84 20.60 -12.52
N ALA A 172 17.72 20.13 -13.78
CA ALA A 172 17.30 20.93 -14.92
C ALA A 172 15.77 21.04 -15.10
N ARG A 173 14.98 20.49 -14.16
CA ARG A 173 13.51 20.61 -14.12
C ARG A 173 13.10 21.58 -13.02
#